data_AF-A0A0S6WTF1-F1
#
_entry.id   AF-A0A0S6WTF1-F1
#
_cell.length_a   1.000
_cell.length_b   1.000
_cell.length_c   1.000
_cell.angle_alpha   90.00
_cell.angle_beta   90.00
_cell.angle_gamma   90.00
#
_symmetry.space_group_name_H-M   'P 1'
#
loop_
_entity.id
_entity.type
_entity.pdbx_description
1 polymer ?
#
loop_
_entity_poly.entity_id
_entity_poly.type
_entity_poly.pdbx_seq_one_letter_code
_entity_poly.pdbx_strand_id
1 'polypeptide(L)'
;MFAFSTYEDAEKKAEEFNSLSTGNTRLDAQRRERFHGVVWYSFSRLYEDTAKAHGYPILTQDQADEKGVTLWSLILRAQPEVVCLMREDLAALFDEIGNRTPVLFSVHAVAQQWSYNTVTRQMLSRDFFDETFDPISAKWTSNLNWLVHDEVSIKTFVDAYTKRQMGWLSSLRDASPKVWSSANSARQRHAYAKHVKSDTLKEYMVDRPDAQRALRAGLDTFEEVTIRDAMEYGLKDHDHTSYACEGEAFYIRYRDWWLEGNAPVANRMVFLTTETAPAIVAQLATPDLRYLRPKTSIGRDEIDVYATRSVNAETIPELAKACMGSNVHVIGNKLKDMPNATSAYAVRGRNNLDTADITQFVSMMHPDEYRLYQALNTKLGRDDLCRIAHVDSINQSCGRNRGPRNAGAEHELHINLTLFRAIHACPSAMDELRYRWRLQMDENQRRNARNGG
;
A
#
# COMPACT_ATOMS: atom_id res chain seq x y z
N MET A 1 7.59 -6.87 15.14
CA MET A 1 6.59 -5.92 14.64
C MET A 1 5.89 -6.52 13.44
N PHE A 2 4.57 -6.43 13.40
CA PHE A 2 3.73 -6.67 12.25
C PHE A 2 3.18 -5.32 11.77
N ALA A 3 3.35 -5.01 10.48
CA ALA A 3 2.92 -3.76 9.87
C ALA A 3 1.81 -4.02 8.86
N PHE A 4 0.71 -3.29 8.99
CA PHE A 4 -0.52 -3.42 8.20
C PHE A 4 -0.88 -2.11 7.49
N SER A 5 -1.88 -2.16 6.63
CA SER A 5 -2.35 -0.96 5.92
C SER A 5 -3.09 0.02 6.84
N THR A 6 -3.82 -0.47 7.85
CA THR A 6 -4.68 0.30 8.75
C THR A 6 -4.50 -0.08 10.22
N TYR A 7 -4.94 0.80 11.14
CA TYR A 7 -4.90 0.49 12.58
C TYR A 7 -5.99 -0.51 12.98
N GLU A 8 -7.13 -0.47 12.30
CA GLU A 8 -8.23 -1.41 12.50
C GLU A 8 -7.78 -2.85 12.23
N ASP A 9 -6.99 -3.07 11.16
CA ASP A 9 -6.39 -4.38 10.90
C ASP A 9 -5.34 -4.76 11.94
N ALA A 10 -4.54 -3.79 12.41
CA ALA A 10 -3.54 -4.02 13.46
C ALA A 10 -4.19 -4.40 14.80
N GLU A 11 -5.28 -3.74 15.19
CA GLU A 11 -6.09 -4.04 16.38
C GLU A 11 -6.65 -5.46 16.32
N LYS A 12 -7.38 -5.76 15.24
CA LYS A 12 -7.93 -7.10 15.03
C LYS A 12 -6.85 -8.18 15.09
N LYS A 13 -5.68 -7.94 14.49
CA LYS A 13 -4.58 -8.90 14.48
C LYS A 13 -3.88 -9.03 15.83
N ALA A 14 -3.80 -7.95 16.62
CA ALA A 14 -3.30 -8.01 17.99
C ALA A 14 -4.25 -8.82 18.89
N GLU A 15 -5.56 -8.60 18.75
CA GLU A 15 -6.59 -9.37 19.45
C GLU A 15 -6.57 -10.85 19.05
N GLU A 16 -6.52 -11.17 17.75
CA GLU A 16 -6.33 -12.52 17.25
C GLU A 16 -5.04 -13.13 17.81
N PHE A 17 -3.93 -12.38 17.81
CA PHE A 17 -2.68 -12.85 18.38
C PHE A 17 -2.84 -13.20 19.86
N ASN A 18 -3.47 -12.36 20.67
CA ASN A 18 -3.64 -12.64 22.10
C ASN A 18 -4.69 -13.75 22.35
N SER A 19 -5.67 -13.93 21.47
CA SER A 19 -6.77 -14.90 21.60
C SER A 19 -6.53 -16.28 20.98
N LEU A 20 -5.58 -16.42 20.03
CA LEU A 20 -5.19 -17.68 19.33
C LEU A 20 -4.79 -18.85 20.25
N SER A 21 -4.83 -18.66 21.56
CA SER A 21 -4.45 -19.59 22.62
C SER A 21 -5.63 -20.15 23.42
N THR A 22 -6.77 -20.44 22.79
CA THR A 22 -7.81 -21.34 23.34
C THR A 22 -7.47 -22.83 23.16
N GLY A 23 -6.39 -23.15 22.42
CA GLY A 23 -5.82 -24.50 22.32
C GLY A 23 -5.11 -24.93 23.59
N ASN A 24 -5.40 -26.14 24.07
CA ASN A 24 -4.81 -26.74 25.28
C ASN A 24 -3.39 -27.30 25.05
N THR A 25 -2.58 -26.70 24.18
CA THR A 25 -1.24 -27.21 23.87
C THR A 25 -0.18 -26.54 24.76
N ARG A 26 0.87 -27.31 25.11
CA ARG A 26 2.03 -26.80 25.85
C ARG A 26 2.73 -25.63 25.16
N LEU A 27 2.68 -25.59 23.83
CA LEU A 27 3.26 -24.52 23.02
C LEU A 27 2.49 -23.20 23.19
N ASP A 28 1.16 -23.27 23.30
CA ASP A 28 0.29 -22.09 23.49
C ASP A 28 0.51 -21.46 24.87
N ALA A 29 0.71 -22.29 25.90
CA ALA A 29 1.07 -21.83 27.25
C ALA A 29 2.42 -21.10 27.26
N GLN A 30 3.47 -21.71 26.68
CA GLN A 30 4.79 -21.08 26.59
C GLN A 30 4.79 -19.79 25.79
N ARG A 31 3.96 -19.69 24.75
CA ARG A 31 3.81 -18.44 23.98
C ARG A 31 3.25 -17.32 24.85
N ARG A 32 2.18 -17.57 25.61
CA ARG A 32 1.53 -16.57 26.48
C ARG A 32 2.44 -16.05 27.58
N GLU A 33 3.28 -16.92 28.14
CA GLU A 33 4.26 -16.55 29.16
C GLU A 33 5.40 -15.67 28.60
N ARG A 34 5.66 -15.72 27.29
CA ARG A 34 6.81 -15.06 26.67
C ARG A 34 6.46 -13.83 25.86
N PHE A 35 5.28 -13.77 25.26
CA PHE A 35 4.90 -12.73 24.31
C PHE A 35 3.56 -12.09 24.66
N HIS A 36 3.43 -10.80 24.35
CA HIS A 36 2.17 -10.08 24.44
C HIS A 36 1.99 -9.18 23.21
N GLY A 37 0.88 -9.35 22.50
CA GLY A 37 0.56 -8.52 21.34
C GLY A 37 0.00 -7.17 21.76
N VAL A 38 0.53 -6.08 21.21
CA VAL A 38 0.07 -4.72 21.49
C VAL A 38 -0.06 -3.92 20.21
N VAL A 39 -1.08 -3.06 20.13
CA VAL A 39 -1.19 -2.09 19.04
C VAL A 39 -0.28 -0.91 19.37
N TRP A 40 0.65 -0.64 18.46
CA TRP A 40 1.61 0.45 18.61
C TRP A 40 1.22 1.61 17.71
N TYR A 41 0.52 2.59 18.26
CA TYR A 41 0.10 3.78 17.53
C TYR A 41 1.29 4.70 17.22
N SER A 42 1.18 5.42 16.11
CA SER A 42 2.04 6.58 15.87
C SER A 42 1.77 7.62 16.95
N PHE A 43 2.80 8.38 17.32
CA PHE A 43 2.66 9.45 18.29
C PHE A 43 1.46 10.37 18.01
N SER A 44 1.28 10.79 16.74
CA SER A 44 0.16 11.66 16.35
C SER A 44 -1.19 10.98 16.55
N ARG A 45 -1.31 9.69 16.25
CA ARG A 45 -2.56 8.94 16.43
C ARG A 45 -2.89 8.78 17.92
N LEU A 46 -1.91 8.37 18.73
CA LEU A 46 -2.07 8.26 20.18
C LEU A 46 -2.52 9.61 20.78
N TYR A 47 -1.83 10.69 20.44
CA TYR A 47 -2.22 12.04 20.88
C TYR A 47 -3.65 12.41 20.46
N GLU A 48 -4.01 12.20 19.19
CA GLU A 48 -5.35 12.53 18.71
C GLU A 48 -6.44 11.75 19.45
N ASP A 49 -6.21 10.46 19.71
CA ASP A 49 -7.18 9.60 20.37
C ASP A 49 -7.30 9.96 21.87
N THR A 50 -6.19 10.17 22.58
CA THR A 50 -6.19 10.64 23.97
C THR A 50 -6.85 12.03 24.10
N ALA A 51 -6.50 12.98 23.22
CA ALA A 51 -7.10 14.32 23.26
C ALA A 51 -8.62 14.27 23.02
N LYS A 52 -9.08 13.49 22.03
CA LYS A 52 -10.51 13.31 21.73
C LYS A 52 -11.26 12.65 22.90
N ALA A 53 -10.72 11.58 23.46
CA ALA A 53 -11.35 10.84 24.55
C ALA A 53 -11.60 11.71 25.78
N HIS A 54 -10.74 12.70 26.02
CA HIS A 54 -10.82 13.61 27.16
C HIS A 54 -11.35 15.02 26.80
N GLY A 55 -11.88 15.20 25.58
CA GLY A 55 -12.53 16.46 25.17
C GLY A 55 -11.59 17.64 24.93
N TYR A 56 -10.29 17.39 24.71
CA TYR A 56 -9.33 18.44 24.35
C TYR A 56 -9.37 18.74 22.85
N PRO A 57 -9.18 20.02 22.44
CA PRO A 57 -9.06 20.37 21.03
C PRO A 57 -7.78 19.76 20.45
N ILE A 58 -7.86 19.18 19.25
CA ILE A 58 -6.72 18.55 18.60
C ILE A 58 -5.81 19.63 18.00
N LEU A 59 -4.56 19.67 18.46
CA LEU A 59 -3.52 20.48 17.86
C LEU A 59 -3.02 19.80 16.59
N THR A 60 -2.96 20.55 15.49
CA THR A 60 -2.59 20.00 14.19
C THR A 60 -1.12 20.22 13.90
N GLN A 61 -0.58 19.42 13.00
CA GLN A 61 0.78 19.62 12.51
C GLN A 61 0.97 20.99 11.86
N ASP A 62 -0.07 21.54 11.21
CA ASP A 62 -0.04 22.85 10.58
C ASP A 62 0.09 23.99 11.61
N GLN A 63 -0.59 23.89 12.75
CA GLN A 63 -0.44 24.86 13.85
C GLN A 63 0.97 24.85 14.45
N ALA A 64 1.59 23.67 14.55
CA ALA A 64 2.99 23.57 14.98
C ALA A 64 3.95 24.19 13.96
N ASP A 65 3.65 24.04 12.67
CA ASP A 65 4.44 24.64 11.58
C ASP A 65 4.37 26.16 11.56
N GLU A 66 3.19 26.75 11.77
CA GLU A 66 3.01 28.20 11.90
C GLU A 66 3.89 28.78 13.02
N LYS A 67 4.12 28.00 14.08
CA LYS A 67 4.96 28.37 15.22
C LYS A 67 6.43 27.97 15.07
N GLY A 68 6.80 27.30 13.96
CA GLY A 68 8.16 26.84 13.70
C GLY A 68 8.68 25.79 14.68
N VAL A 69 7.79 25.02 15.32
CA VAL A 69 8.11 23.97 16.30
C VAL A 69 7.62 22.60 15.82
N THR A 70 8.07 21.52 16.47
CA THR A 70 7.50 20.19 16.23
C THR A 70 6.11 20.09 16.86
N LEU A 71 5.26 19.18 16.36
CA LEU A 71 3.95 18.93 16.96
C LEU A 71 4.09 18.48 18.42
N TRP A 72 5.06 17.61 18.71
CA TRP A 72 5.40 17.21 20.08
C TRP A 72 5.74 18.41 20.98
N SER A 73 6.65 19.28 20.53
CA SER A 73 7.03 20.48 21.29
C SER A 73 5.88 21.47 21.49
N LEU A 74 4.95 21.54 20.53
CA LEU A 74 3.75 22.35 20.68
C LEU A 74 2.83 21.76 21.75
N ILE A 75 2.58 20.45 21.72
CA ILE A 75 1.72 19.74 22.67
C ILE A 75 2.28 19.82 24.08
N LEU A 76 3.58 19.58 24.27
CA LEU A 76 4.26 19.71 25.58
C LEU A 76 4.03 21.08 26.24
N ARG A 77 3.93 22.15 25.43
CA ARG A 77 3.74 23.52 25.93
C ARG A 77 2.27 23.90 26.10
N ALA A 78 1.41 23.45 25.18
CA ALA A 78 0.04 23.92 25.08
C ALA A 78 -0.99 23.00 25.75
N GLN A 79 -0.66 21.72 25.93
CA GLN A 79 -1.55 20.69 26.50
C GLN A 79 -0.75 19.69 27.35
N PRO A 80 -0.05 20.15 28.40
CA PRO A 80 0.69 19.24 29.29
C PRO A 80 -0.21 18.19 29.96
N GLU A 81 -1.50 18.49 30.16
CA GLU A 81 -2.47 17.54 30.72
C GLU A 81 -2.69 16.33 29.80
N VAL A 82 -2.75 16.54 28.48
CA VAL A 82 -2.86 15.44 27.50
C VAL A 82 -1.60 14.58 27.51
N VAL A 83 -0.43 15.20 27.72
CA VAL A 83 0.85 14.48 27.83
C VAL A 83 0.87 13.58 29.08
N CYS A 84 0.32 14.05 30.20
CA CYS A 84 0.16 13.23 31.41
C CYS A 84 -0.77 12.04 31.14
N LEU A 85 -1.90 12.24 30.46
CA LEU A 85 -2.81 11.15 30.09
C LEU A 85 -2.13 10.14 29.16
N MET A 86 -1.38 10.59 28.15
CA MET A 86 -0.61 9.69 27.29
C MET A 86 0.45 8.89 28.07
N ARG A 87 1.05 9.48 29.10
CA ARG A 87 1.98 8.79 30.00
C ARG A 87 1.27 7.71 30.81
N GLU A 88 0.09 8.00 31.33
CA GLU A 88 -0.75 7.03 32.05
C GLU A 88 -1.18 5.87 31.14
N ASP A 89 -1.64 6.17 29.92
CA ASP A 89 -2.01 5.16 28.92
C ASP A 89 -0.82 4.24 28.59
N LEU A 90 0.37 4.83 28.39
CA LEU A 90 1.57 4.07 28.09
C LEU A 90 2.07 3.25 29.28
N ALA A 91 1.97 3.78 30.51
CA ALA A 91 2.29 3.04 31.72
C ALA A 91 1.37 1.83 31.89
N ALA A 92 0.05 2.02 31.71
CA ALA A 92 -0.92 0.93 31.74
C ALA A 92 -0.62 -0.14 30.68
N LEU A 93 -0.23 0.26 29.48
CA LEU A 93 0.20 -0.68 28.43
C LEU A 93 1.44 -1.49 28.84
N PHE A 94 2.43 -0.85 29.46
CA PHE A 94 3.63 -1.56 29.94
C PHE A 94 3.34 -2.48 31.12
N ASP A 95 2.42 -2.10 32.00
CA ASP A 95 1.94 -2.95 33.09
C ASP A 95 1.20 -4.18 32.52
N GLU A 96 0.38 -3.98 31.48
CA GLU A 96 -0.26 -5.08 30.76
C GLU A 96 0.77 -6.03 30.15
N ILE A 97 1.80 -5.51 29.46
CA ILE A 97 2.89 -6.32 28.90
C ILE A 97 3.63 -7.09 30.02
N GLY A 98 3.90 -6.45 31.16
CA GLY A 98 4.63 -7.01 32.28
C GLY A 98 6.08 -7.35 31.90
N ASN A 99 6.51 -8.58 32.20
CA ASN A 99 7.87 -9.08 31.88
C ASN A 99 7.97 -9.78 30.51
N ARG A 100 6.91 -9.72 29.70
CA ARG A 100 6.84 -10.39 28.40
C ARG A 100 7.51 -9.57 27.31
N THR A 101 7.90 -10.23 26.23
CA THR A 101 8.41 -9.56 25.02
C THR A 101 7.23 -8.98 24.24
N PRO A 102 7.18 -7.66 24.00
CA PRO A 102 6.08 -7.07 23.24
C PRO A 102 6.17 -7.45 21.75
N VAL A 103 5.03 -7.79 21.18
CA VAL A 103 4.84 -7.99 19.74
C VAL A 103 4.01 -6.82 19.23
N LEU A 104 4.68 -5.88 18.56
CA LEU A 104 4.06 -4.65 18.08
C LEU A 104 3.22 -4.92 16.82
N PHE A 105 1.96 -4.51 16.82
CA PHE A 105 1.07 -4.44 15.66
C PHE A 105 0.87 -2.97 15.31
N SER A 106 1.21 -2.56 14.09
CA SER A 106 1.17 -1.14 13.69
C SER A 106 0.90 -1.00 12.19
N VAL A 107 0.99 0.22 11.67
CA VAL A 107 0.77 0.52 10.25
C VAL A 107 2.09 0.62 9.47
N HIS A 108 2.01 0.46 8.15
CA HIS A 108 3.15 0.59 7.22
C HIS A 108 3.92 1.89 7.44
N ALA A 109 3.23 3.01 7.65
CA ALA A 109 3.87 4.30 7.86
C ALA A 109 4.79 4.32 9.10
N VAL A 110 4.44 3.61 10.18
CA VAL A 110 5.28 3.50 11.38
C VAL A 110 6.51 2.64 11.10
N ALA A 111 6.31 1.47 10.48
CA ALA A 111 7.42 0.58 10.12
C ALA A 111 8.41 1.24 9.15
N GLN A 112 7.91 1.96 8.14
CA GLN A 112 8.71 2.67 7.14
C GLN A 112 9.48 3.87 7.71
N GLN A 113 9.12 4.32 8.92
CA GLN A 113 9.83 5.40 9.61
C GLN A 113 10.68 4.91 10.79
N TRP A 114 10.78 3.59 11.00
CA TRP A 114 11.46 3.05 12.18
C TRP A 114 12.94 3.45 12.25
N SER A 115 13.62 3.58 11.12
CA SER A 115 15.02 4.01 11.03
C SER A 115 15.27 5.46 11.50
N TYR A 116 14.24 6.31 11.64
CA TYR A 116 14.43 7.73 11.93
C TYR A 116 14.42 8.11 13.41
N ASN A 117 14.48 7.14 14.34
CA ASN A 117 14.39 7.37 15.80
C ASN A 117 13.29 8.38 16.19
N THR A 118 12.10 8.23 15.61
CA THR A 118 10.96 9.14 15.79
C THR A 118 10.42 9.09 17.23
N VAL A 119 9.61 10.08 17.63
CA VAL A 119 8.90 10.07 18.92
C VAL A 119 8.13 8.75 19.11
N THR A 120 7.46 8.27 18.06
CA THR A 120 6.80 6.95 18.04
C THR A 120 7.72 5.79 18.44
N ARG A 121 8.98 5.77 17.97
CA ARG A 121 9.97 4.74 18.33
C ARG A 121 10.51 4.95 19.75
N GLN A 122 10.77 6.20 20.12
CA GLN A 122 11.29 6.59 21.43
C GLN A 122 10.33 6.24 22.57
N MET A 123 9.03 6.38 22.35
CA MET A 123 7.98 6.01 23.31
C MET A 123 7.98 4.52 23.67
N LEU A 124 8.72 3.66 22.95
CA LEU A 124 8.87 2.26 23.32
C LEU A 124 9.78 2.07 24.55
N SER A 125 10.53 3.11 24.92
CA SER A 125 11.30 3.13 26.16
C SER A 125 10.41 3.46 27.36
N ARG A 126 10.52 2.67 28.44
CA ARG A 126 9.72 2.87 29.66
C ARG A 126 10.00 4.21 30.35
N ASP A 127 11.21 4.73 30.19
CA ASP A 127 11.68 5.99 30.74
C ASP A 127 11.44 7.18 29.82
N PHE A 128 10.69 7.03 28.71
CA PHE A 128 10.49 8.09 27.71
C PHE A 128 10.02 9.43 28.30
N PHE A 129 9.16 9.39 29.31
CA PHE A 129 8.62 10.57 29.98
C PHE A 129 9.45 11.03 31.19
N ASP A 130 10.54 10.34 31.52
CA ASP A 130 11.37 10.64 32.67
C ASP A 130 12.48 11.63 32.31
N GLU A 131 12.93 12.42 33.28
CA GLU A 131 14.00 13.42 33.07
C GLU A 131 15.34 12.78 32.66
N THR A 132 15.53 11.50 32.98
CA THR A 132 16.74 10.72 32.65
C THR A 132 16.70 10.07 31.27
N PHE A 133 15.64 10.29 30.48
CA PHE A 133 15.48 9.69 29.16
C PHE A 133 16.69 9.95 28.25
N ASP A 134 17.29 8.88 27.74
CA ASP A 134 18.34 8.95 26.72
C ASP A 134 17.81 8.46 25.35
N PRO A 135 17.61 9.38 24.38
CA PRO A 135 17.18 9.02 23.02
C PRO A 135 18.13 8.07 22.29
N ILE A 136 19.41 8.04 22.65
CA ILE A 136 20.41 7.15 22.03
C ILE A 136 20.24 5.74 22.57
N SER A 137 20.18 5.56 23.89
CA SER A 137 19.88 4.27 24.51
C SER A 137 18.53 3.71 24.02
N ALA A 138 17.48 4.54 24.01
CA ALA A 138 16.14 4.16 23.56
C ALA A 138 16.12 3.67 22.09
N LYS A 139 16.96 4.26 21.24
CA LYS A 139 17.14 3.80 19.87
C LYS A 139 17.69 2.36 19.83
N TRP A 140 18.72 2.05 20.62
CA TRP A 140 19.31 0.72 20.64
C TRP A 140 18.38 -0.34 21.22
N THR A 141 17.66 -0.01 22.30
CA THR A 141 16.72 -0.94 22.96
C THR A 141 15.45 -1.19 22.15
N SER A 142 15.08 -0.26 21.25
CA SER A 142 13.93 -0.39 20.34
C SER A 142 14.25 -1.07 19.00
N ASN A 143 15.44 -1.65 18.85
CA ASN A 143 15.78 -2.43 17.66
C ASN A 143 14.86 -3.65 17.49
N LEU A 144 14.38 -3.87 16.27
CA LEU A 144 13.45 -4.96 16.00
C LEU A 144 14.18 -6.28 15.79
N ASN A 145 13.73 -7.34 16.46
CA ASN A 145 14.17 -8.68 16.12
C ASN A 145 13.55 -9.17 14.81
N TRP A 146 12.24 -8.92 14.64
CA TRP A 146 11.50 -9.30 13.46
C TRP A 146 10.63 -8.14 13.00
N LEU A 147 10.64 -7.87 11.70
CA LEU A 147 9.68 -7.01 11.01
C LEU A 147 8.95 -7.83 9.95
N VAL A 148 7.64 -7.98 10.12
CA VAL A 148 6.74 -8.56 9.12
C VAL A 148 5.94 -7.41 8.53
N HIS A 149 6.15 -7.10 7.26
CA HIS A 149 5.40 -6.08 6.55
C HIS A 149 4.40 -6.77 5.64
N ASP A 150 3.12 -6.67 5.99
CA ASP A 150 2.04 -7.29 5.25
C ASP A 150 1.67 -6.47 4.00
N GLU A 151 0.91 -7.07 3.09
CA GLU A 151 0.33 -6.44 1.89
C GLU A 151 1.27 -5.43 1.18
N VAL A 152 2.52 -5.81 0.91
CA VAL A 152 3.47 -4.89 0.24
C VAL A 152 3.01 -4.57 -1.18
N SER A 153 3.26 -3.33 -1.59
CA SER A 153 2.99 -2.82 -2.94
C SER A 153 4.29 -2.44 -3.64
N ILE A 154 4.22 -2.13 -4.93
CA ILE A 154 5.37 -1.60 -5.69
C ILE A 154 5.97 -0.36 -5.02
N LYS A 155 5.12 0.55 -4.52
CA LYS A 155 5.55 1.78 -3.84
C LYS A 155 6.32 1.50 -2.53
N THR A 156 6.22 0.30 -1.97
CA THR A 156 7.06 -0.11 -0.82
C THR A 156 8.54 -0.17 -1.20
N PHE A 157 8.86 -0.51 -2.46
CA PHE A 157 10.22 -0.78 -2.92
C PHE A 157 10.79 0.25 -3.87
N VAL A 158 9.95 1.05 -4.55
CA VAL A 158 10.40 2.06 -5.51
C VAL A 158 9.69 3.39 -5.34
N ASP A 159 10.43 4.47 -5.57
CA ASP A 159 9.89 5.79 -5.88
C ASP A 159 10.05 6.03 -7.39
N ALA A 160 9.01 6.55 -8.04
CA ALA A 160 9.01 6.78 -9.48
C ALA A 160 8.24 8.06 -9.81
N TYR A 161 8.85 8.92 -10.61
CA TYR A 161 8.30 10.22 -10.98
C TYR A 161 8.44 10.45 -12.48
N THR A 162 7.43 11.04 -13.11
CA THR A 162 7.53 11.54 -14.49
C THR A 162 8.56 12.66 -14.59
N LYS A 163 9.06 12.96 -15.80
CA LYS A 163 9.92 14.12 -16.03
C LYS A 163 9.33 15.44 -15.53
N ARG A 164 8.01 15.64 -15.66
CA ARG A 164 7.33 16.85 -15.17
C ARG A 164 7.30 16.91 -13.64
N GLN A 165 7.02 15.79 -12.98
CA GLN A 165 7.11 15.69 -11.51
C GLN A 165 8.53 15.89 -11.00
N MET A 166 9.55 15.35 -11.68
CA MET A 166 10.95 15.56 -11.31
C MET A 166 11.38 17.02 -11.51
N GLY A 167 10.91 17.68 -12.58
CA GLY A 167 11.08 19.11 -12.78
C GLY A 167 10.43 19.93 -11.67
N TRP A 168 9.23 19.53 -11.23
CA TRP A 168 8.54 20.15 -10.10
C TRP A 168 9.33 19.98 -8.79
N LEU A 169 9.80 18.77 -8.48
CA LEU A 169 10.64 18.49 -7.30
C LEU A 169 11.95 19.30 -7.32
N SER A 170 12.55 19.44 -8.50
CA SER A 170 13.76 20.26 -8.68
C SER A 170 13.47 21.74 -8.41
N SER A 171 12.36 22.27 -8.93
CA SER A 171 11.92 23.64 -8.67
C SER A 171 11.63 23.87 -7.17
N LEU A 172 10.98 22.90 -6.51
CA LEU A 172 10.73 22.93 -5.07
C LEU A 172 12.02 22.97 -4.25
N ARG A 173 13.02 22.15 -4.63
CA ARG A 173 14.36 22.13 -4.03
C ARG A 173 15.05 23.48 -4.20
N ASP A 174 15.10 23.97 -5.44
CA ASP A 174 15.90 25.14 -5.83
C ASP A 174 15.31 26.45 -5.31
N ALA A 175 13.99 26.50 -5.07
CA ALA A 175 13.34 27.60 -4.38
C ALA A 175 13.78 27.75 -2.91
N SER A 176 14.27 26.68 -2.27
CA SER A 176 14.66 26.69 -0.84
C SER A 176 15.72 25.61 -0.50
N PRO A 177 16.93 25.67 -1.10
CA PRO A 177 17.90 24.57 -1.04
C PRO A 177 18.35 24.25 0.39
N LYS A 178 18.58 25.29 1.21
CA LYS A 178 18.97 25.15 2.62
C LYS A 178 17.90 24.48 3.49
N VAL A 179 16.63 24.57 3.10
CA VAL A 179 15.51 23.96 3.82
C VAL A 179 15.50 22.45 3.56
N TRP A 180 15.64 22.06 2.30
CA TRP A 180 15.60 20.68 1.86
C TRP A 180 16.87 19.89 2.22
N SER A 181 18.01 20.57 2.37
CA SER A 181 19.23 19.99 2.92
C SER A 181 19.21 19.84 4.46
N SER A 182 18.20 20.39 5.14
CA SER A 182 18.09 20.33 6.61
C SER A 182 17.14 19.22 7.06
N ALA A 183 17.35 18.68 8.27
CA ALA A 183 16.40 17.75 8.89
C ALA A 183 15.13 18.44 9.46
N ASN A 184 14.98 19.76 9.29
CA ASN A 184 13.88 20.52 9.88
C ASN A 184 12.59 20.40 9.06
N SER A 185 11.76 19.43 9.44
CA SER A 185 10.49 19.14 8.76
C SER A 185 9.52 20.33 8.75
N ALA A 186 9.46 21.16 9.80
CA ALA A 186 8.56 22.32 9.84
C ALA A 186 8.91 23.36 8.75
N ARG A 187 10.20 23.66 8.58
CA ARG A 187 10.67 24.55 7.50
C ARG A 187 10.38 23.97 6.12
N GLN A 188 10.57 22.66 5.93
CA GLN A 188 10.25 21.97 4.69
C GLN A 188 8.76 22.07 4.33
N ARG A 189 7.87 21.92 5.32
CA ARG A 189 6.42 22.06 5.12
C ARG A 189 6.01 23.48 4.74
N HIS A 190 6.56 24.49 5.42
CA HIS A 190 6.32 25.89 5.05
C HIS A 190 6.80 26.19 3.62
N ALA A 191 8.00 25.72 3.26
CA ALA A 191 8.54 25.88 1.91
C ALA A 191 7.66 25.19 0.86
N TYR A 192 7.21 23.96 1.13
CA TYR A 192 6.25 23.23 0.29
C TYR A 192 4.95 24.02 0.10
N ALA A 193 4.29 24.46 1.18
CA ALA A 193 3.03 25.19 1.10
C ALA A 193 3.17 26.52 0.34
N LYS A 194 4.29 27.22 0.53
CA LYS A 194 4.61 28.44 -0.22
C LYS A 194 4.77 28.15 -1.71
N HIS A 195 5.51 27.09 -2.05
CA HIS A 195 5.76 26.71 -3.44
C HIS A 195 4.48 26.29 -4.17
N VAL A 196 3.63 25.48 -3.53
CA VAL A 196 2.32 25.07 -4.07
C VAL A 196 1.41 26.26 -4.36
N LYS A 197 1.49 27.34 -3.58
CA LYS A 197 0.74 28.57 -3.84
C LYS A 197 1.26 29.32 -5.07
N SER A 198 2.58 29.39 -5.24
CA SER A 198 3.24 30.23 -6.24
C SER A 198 3.50 29.57 -7.60
N ASP A 199 3.57 28.25 -7.68
CA ASP A 199 4.04 27.56 -8.87
C ASP A 199 2.95 27.38 -9.95
N THR A 200 3.36 27.45 -11.21
CA THR A 200 2.55 27.25 -12.41
C THR A 200 2.39 25.77 -12.79
N LEU A 201 3.22 24.88 -12.24
CA LEU A 201 3.20 23.43 -12.54
C LEU A 201 2.33 22.60 -11.57
N LYS A 202 1.27 23.19 -10.99
CA LYS A 202 0.44 22.52 -9.95
C LYS A 202 -0.16 21.19 -10.39
N GLU A 203 -0.39 21.00 -11.69
CA GLU A 203 -0.90 19.75 -12.27
C GLU A 203 0.04 18.55 -12.01
N TYR A 204 1.34 18.78 -11.86
CA TYR A 204 2.37 17.75 -11.63
C TYR A 204 2.88 17.74 -10.19
N MET A 205 2.14 18.35 -9.27
CA MET A 205 2.49 18.39 -7.86
C MET A 205 2.60 16.97 -7.31
N VAL A 206 3.73 16.67 -6.67
CA VAL A 206 3.92 15.46 -5.87
C VAL A 206 3.42 15.76 -4.47
N ASP A 207 2.65 14.85 -3.88
CA ASP A 207 2.14 15.02 -2.53
C ASP A 207 3.28 15.19 -1.51
N ARG A 208 2.99 15.95 -0.46
CA ARG A 208 4.02 16.39 0.50
C ARG A 208 4.86 15.24 1.10
N PRO A 209 4.28 14.12 1.57
CA PRO A 209 5.08 13.01 2.09
C PRO A 209 6.04 12.43 1.06
N ASP A 210 5.61 12.27 -0.19
CA ASP A 210 6.44 11.76 -1.28
C ASP A 210 7.50 12.77 -1.69
N ALA A 211 7.17 14.06 -1.76
CA ALA A 211 8.13 15.12 -2.05
C ALA A 211 9.22 15.21 -0.97
N GLN A 212 8.85 15.17 0.32
CA GLN A 212 9.81 15.14 1.43
C GLN A 212 10.73 13.92 1.35
N ARG A 213 10.17 12.75 1.02
CA ARG A 213 10.93 11.51 0.88
C ARG A 213 11.91 11.58 -0.30
N ALA A 214 11.45 12.03 -1.47
CA ALA A 214 12.29 12.18 -2.65
C ALA A 214 13.43 13.17 -2.42
N LEU A 215 13.13 14.34 -1.86
CA LEU A 215 14.12 15.39 -1.61
C LEU A 215 15.13 15.03 -0.51
N ARG A 216 14.70 14.35 0.56
CA ARG A 216 15.59 13.91 1.64
C ARG A 216 16.65 12.94 1.14
N ALA A 217 16.28 12.05 0.24
CA ALA A 217 17.17 11.06 -0.33
C ALA A 217 18.07 11.62 -1.43
N GLY A 218 17.78 12.81 -1.96
CA GLY A 218 18.54 13.45 -3.03
C GLY A 218 17.98 13.10 -4.42
N LEU A 219 17.69 14.11 -5.24
CA LEU A 219 17.12 13.91 -6.58
C LEU A 219 18.13 13.28 -7.55
N ASP A 220 19.43 13.39 -7.26
CA ASP A 220 20.55 12.76 -7.96
C ASP A 220 20.60 11.24 -7.79
N THR A 221 19.92 10.69 -6.79
CA THR A 221 19.81 9.24 -6.60
C THR A 221 18.82 8.57 -7.55
N PHE A 222 18.02 9.34 -8.29
CA PHE A 222 17.07 8.81 -9.26
C PHE A 222 17.74 8.60 -10.61
N GLU A 223 17.51 7.42 -11.19
CA GLU A 223 17.95 7.09 -12.54
C GLU A 223 16.88 7.51 -13.55
N GLU A 224 17.31 8.20 -14.61
CA GLU A 224 16.44 8.48 -15.75
C GLU A 224 16.29 7.23 -16.62
N VAL A 225 15.05 6.81 -16.82
CA VAL A 225 14.64 5.66 -17.62
C VAL A 225 13.73 6.17 -18.74
N THR A 226 14.14 5.92 -19.98
CA THR A 226 13.32 6.20 -21.16
C THR A 226 12.43 5.00 -21.44
N ILE A 227 11.11 5.19 -21.40
CA ILE A 227 10.13 4.14 -21.62
C ILE A 227 10.35 3.50 -23.00
N ARG A 228 10.49 2.18 -22.99
CA ARG A 228 10.28 1.29 -24.12
C ARG A 228 8.94 0.60 -23.93
N ASP A 229 7.97 0.98 -24.73
CA ASP A 229 6.61 0.48 -24.66
C ASP A 229 6.58 -1.00 -25.07
N ALA A 230 6.23 -1.86 -24.13
CA ALA A 230 6.08 -3.30 -24.36
C ALA A 230 4.85 -3.64 -25.22
N MET A 231 4.03 -2.66 -25.59
CA MET A 231 2.81 -2.82 -26.37
C MET A 231 1.87 -3.87 -25.76
N GLU A 232 1.75 -3.89 -24.43
CA GLU A 232 0.99 -4.94 -23.72
C GLU A 232 -0.50 -4.94 -24.05
N TYR A 233 -1.05 -3.81 -24.53
CA TYR A 233 -2.42 -3.72 -25.03
C TYR A 233 -2.56 -3.85 -26.55
N GLY A 234 -1.49 -4.25 -27.24
CA GLY A 234 -1.45 -4.38 -28.70
C GLY A 234 -1.16 -3.07 -29.44
N LEU A 235 -1.32 -3.11 -30.76
CA LEU A 235 -1.14 -1.95 -31.64
C LEU A 235 -2.14 -0.85 -31.29
N LYS A 236 -1.61 0.36 -31.07
CA LYS A 236 -2.40 1.54 -30.73
C LYS A 236 -3.00 2.11 -32.02
N ASP A 237 -4.24 1.73 -32.32
CA ASP A 237 -5.04 2.46 -33.30
C ASP A 237 -5.22 3.92 -32.84
N HIS A 238 -5.62 4.81 -33.76
CA HIS A 238 -5.77 6.26 -33.53
C HIS A 238 -6.61 6.64 -32.28
N ASP A 239 -7.44 5.73 -31.76
CA ASP A 239 -8.27 5.91 -30.56
C ASP A 239 -7.56 5.64 -29.21
N HIS A 240 -6.32 5.11 -29.22
CA HIS A 240 -5.58 4.72 -28.00
C HIS A 240 -4.30 5.55 -27.75
N THR A 241 -4.27 6.79 -28.26
CA THR A 241 -3.14 7.72 -28.08
C THR A 241 -2.79 7.99 -26.61
N SER A 242 -3.75 7.87 -25.68
CA SER A 242 -3.52 8.08 -24.25
C SER A 242 -2.51 7.10 -23.63
N TYR A 243 -2.34 5.92 -24.23
CA TYR A 243 -1.34 4.92 -23.81
C TYR A 243 -0.01 5.05 -24.54
N ALA A 244 0.10 5.89 -25.59
CA ALA A 244 1.36 6.16 -26.26
C ALA A 244 2.33 6.84 -25.28
N CYS A 245 3.41 6.14 -24.94
CA CYS A 245 4.41 6.59 -23.96
C CYS A 245 5.85 6.22 -24.34
N GLU A 246 6.06 5.64 -25.53
CA GLU A 246 7.40 5.37 -26.06
C GLU A 246 8.24 6.65 -26.04
N GLY A 247 9.46 6.57 -25.51
CA GLY A 247 10.37 7.70 -25.45
C GLY A 247 10.10 8.69 -24.29
N GLU A 248 9.01 8.54 -23.54
CA GLU A 248 8.80 9.35 -22.33
C GLU A 248 9.83 9.00 -21.25
N ALA A 249 10.23 9.99 -20.45
CA ALA A 249 11.22 9.82 -19.39
C ALA A 249 10.57 9.71 -18.00
N PHE A 250 11.00 8.71 -17.24
CA PHE A 250 10.72 8.51 -15.83
C PHE A 250 12.01 8.57 -15.02
N TYR A 251 11.90 8.98 -13.77
CA TYR A 251 12.99 8.99 -12.80
C TYR A 251 12.65 7.99 -11.70
N ILE A 252 13.45 6.93 -11.57
CA ILE A 252 13.16 5.80 -10.70
C ILE A 252 14.30 5.61 -9.69
N ARG A 253 13.94 5.33 -8.44
CA ARG A 253 14.89 4.96 -7.38
C ARG A 253 14.34 3.80 -6.55
N TYR A 254 15.21 2.86 -6.18
CA TYR A 254 14.89 1.89 -5.13
C TYR A 254 14.82 2.57 -3.76
N ARG A 255 13.84 2.16 -2.96
CA ARG A 255 13.73 2.60 -1.56
C ARG A 255 14.64 1.73 -0.69
N ASP A 256 14.96 2.25 0.48
CA ASP A 256 15.89 1.65 1.44
C ASP A 256 15.39 1.86 2.88
N TRP A 257 14.10 2.11 3.07
CA TRP A 257 13.53 2.46 4.37
C TRP A 257 13.72 1.35 5.43
N TRP A 258 13.95 0.12 4.98
CA TRP A 258 14.28 -1.05 5.79
C TRP A 258 15.75 -1.09 6.22
N LEU A 259 16.53 -0.06 5.87
CA LEU A 259 17.90 0.17 6.32
C LEU A 259 17.96 1.39 7.25
N GLU A 260 18.90 1.31 8.17
CA GLU A 260 19.35 2.37 9.07
C GLU A 260 20.85 2.57 8.81
N GLY A 261 21.15 3.50 7.90
CA GLY A 261 22.49 3.57 7.28
C GLY A 261 22.74 2.32 6.46
N ASN A 262 23.78 1.55 6.80
CA ASN A 262 24.11 0.29 6.11
C ASN A 262 23.61 -0.95 6.86
N ALA A 263 22.91 -0.79 7.98
CA ALA A 263 22.40 -1.90 8.79
C ALA A 263 20.88 -2.05 8.58
N PRO A 264 20.31 -3.26 8.65
CA PRO A 264 18.86 -3.43 8.56
C PRO A 264 18.16 -2.90 9.83
N VAL A 265 16.93 -2.38 9.68
CA VAL A 265 16.11 -1.91 10.81
C VAL A 265 15.63 -3.04 11.74
N ALA A 266 15.72 -4.29 11.26
CA ALA A 266 15.39 -5.49 12.01
C ALA A 266 16.36 -6.62 11.70
N ASN A 267 16.62 -7.51 12.68
CA ASN A 267 17.46 -8.69 12.47
C ASN A 267 16.91 -9.63 11.39
N ARG A 268 15.58 -9.69 11.26
CA ARG A 268 14.88 -10.47 10.22
C ARG A 268 13.71 -9.67 9.67
N MET A 269 13.57 -9.69 8.35
CA MET A 269 12.52 -8.99 7.64
C MET A 269 11.76 -9.96 6.74
N VAL A 270 10.44 -9.87 6.79
CA VAL A 270 9.53 -10.69 5.97
C VAL A 270 8.55 -9.74 5.31
N PHE A 271 8.52 -9.75 3.98
CA PHE A 271 7.54 -9.01 3.19
C PHE A 271 6.50 -9.99 2.69
N LEU A 272 5.24 -9.75 3.01
CA LEU A 272 4.13 -10.58 2.58
C LEU A 272 3.32 -9.83 1.53
N THR A 273 2.99 -10.52 0.45
CA THR A 273 2.05 -10.03 -0.54
C THR A 273 1.40 -11.21 -1.24
N THR A 274 0.15 -11.01 -1.65
CA THR A 274 -0.53 -11.94 -2.54
C THR A 274 -0.33 -11.60 -4.01
N GLU A 275 0.46 -10.58 -4.33
CA GLU A 275 0.60 -10.00 -5.67
C GLU A 275 1.99 -10.33 -6.25
N THR A 276 2.02 -10.71 -7.53
CA THR A 276 3.24 -11.08 -8.24
C THR A 276 4.05 -9.83 -8.62
N ALA A 277 3.40 -8.73 -9.02
CA ALA A 277 4.12 -7.52 -9.46
C ALA A 277 4.99 -6.89 -8.35
N PRO A 278 4.49 -6.63 -7.12
CA PRO A 278 5.34 -6.16 -6.02
C PRO A 278 6.50 -7.10 -5.69
N ALA A 279 6.30 -8.42 -5.80
CA ALA A 279 7.35 -9.39 -5.53
C ALA A 279 8.47 -9.36 -6.57
N ILE A 280 8.14 -9.19 -7.86
CA ILE A 280 9.13 -9.01 -8.93
C ILE A 280 9.95 -7.73 -8.68
N VAL A 281 9.30 -6.63 -8.35
CA VAL A 281 9.98 -5.37 -8.05
C VAL A 281 10.88 -5.51 -6.81
N ALA A 282 10.41 -6.22 -5.77
CA ALA A 282 11.17 -6.45 -4.55
C ALA A 282 12.46 -7.24 -4.78
N GLN A 283 12.43 -8.30 -5.60
CA GLN A 283 13.62 -9.10 -5.92
C GLN A 283 14.74 -8.26 -6.56
N LEU A 284 14.36 -7.26 -7.36
CA LEU A 284 15.32 -6.40 -8.05
C LEU A 284 15.77 -5.22 -7.17
N ALA A 285 14.87 -4.66 -6.36
CA ALA A 285 15.21 -3.63 -5.38
C ALA A 285 16.12 -4.15 -4.26
N THR A 286 15.99 -5.44 -3.93
CA THR A 286 16.73 -6.09 -2.84
C THR A 286 17.22 -7.48 -3.29
N PRO A 287 18.38 -7.57 -3.98
CA PRO A 287 18.87 -8.84 -4.53
C PRO A 287 19.07 -9.97 -3.50
N ASP A 288 19.32 -9.61 -2.24
CA ASP A 288 19.47 -10.57 -1.13
C ASP A 288 18.15 -11.12 -0.59
N LEU A 289 17.01 -10.63 -1.10
CA LEU A 289 15.69 -11.05 -0.66
C LEU A 289 15.37 -12.46 -1.16
N ARG A 290 15.18 -13.38 -0.22
CA ARG A 290 14.74 -14.74 -0.54
C ARG A 290 13.27 -14.74 -0.93
N TYR A 291 13.00 -15.04 -2.19
CA TYR A 291 11.64 -15.20 -2.68
C TYR A 291 11.09 -16.58 -2.35
N LEU A 292 9.97 -16.61 -1.62
CA LEU A 292 9.25 -17.83 -1.27
C LEU A 292 7.84 -17.75 -1.83
N ARG A 293 7.57 -18.54 -2.87
CA ARG A 293 6.23 -18.74 -3.43
C ARG A 293 5.77 -20.17 -3.15
N PRO A 294 4.72 -20.38 -2.34
CA PRO A 294 4.17 -21.71 -2.16
C PRO A 294 3.69 -22.26 -3.51
N LYS A 295 4.25 -23.39 -3.95
CA LYS A 295 3.72 -24.12 -5.09
C LYS A 295 2.54 -24.96 -4.61
N THR A 296 1.35 -24.39 -4.64
CA THR A 296 0.13 -25.10 -4.26
C THR A 296 -0.40 -25.86 -5.47
N SER A 297 -0.52 -27.18 -5.36
CA SER A 297 -1.19 -28.05 -6.34
C SER A 297 -2.70 -28.11 -6.08
N ILE A 298 -3.29 -26.98 -5.69
CA ILE A 298 -4.74 -26.86 -5.48
C ILE A 298 -5.36 -26.65 -6.86
N GLY A 299 -6.47 -27.35 -7.16
CA GLY A 299 -7.22 -27.13 -8.40
C GLY A 299 -7.63 -25.65 -8.55
N ARG A 300 -7.72 -25.17 -9.80
CA ARG A 300 -8.20 -23.81 -10.07
C ARG A 300 -9.73 -23.81 -10.09
N ASP A 301 -10.34 -23.07 -9.17
CA ASP A 301 -11.79 -22.79 -9.21
C ASP A 301 -12.17 -22.07 -10.51
N GLU A 302 -13.39 -22.33 -10.99
CA GLU A 302 -13.92 -21.71 -12.20
C GLU A 302 -14.66 -20.40 -11.88
N ILE A 303 -14.50 -19.41 -12.76
CA ILE A 303 -15.24 -18.15 -12.74
C ILE A 303 -15.83 -17.87 -14.12
N ASP A 304 -16.99 -17.23 -14.15
CA ASP A 304 -17.63 -16.79 -15.39
C ASP A 304 -16.98 -15.51 -15.91
N VAL A 305 -16.63 -15.48 -17.18
CA VAL A 305 -15.96 -14.34 -17.81
C VAL A 305 -16.77 -13.81 -18.98
N TYR A 306 -17.13 -12.54 -18.92
CA TYR A 306 -17.83 -11.81 -19.97
C TYR A 306 -16.88 -10.76 -20.57
N ALA A 307 -16.36 -11.02 -21.77
CA ALA A 307 -15.44 -10.13 -22.45
C ALA A 307 -16.18 -9.22 -23.44
N THR A 308 -16.18 -7.91 -23.22
CA THR A 308 -16.91 -6.94 -24.05
C THR A 308 -16.17 -5.61 -24.18
N ARG A 309 -16.35 -4.91 -25.30
CA ARG A 309 -15.83 -3.55 -25.49
C ARG A 309 -16.55 -2.51 -24.63
N SER A 310 -17.76 -2.82 -24.19
CA SER A 310 -18.57 -1.91 -23.36
C SER A 310 -18.04 -1.75 -21.94
N VAL A 311 -17.10 -2.57 -21.46
CA VAL A 311 -16.48 -2.40 -20.14
C VAL A 311 -15.35 -1.38 -20.25
N ASN A 312 -15.58 -0.16 -19.79
CA ASN A 312 -14.58 0.90 -19.70
C ASN A 312 -14.88 1.82 -18.49
N ALA A 313 -13.98 2.74 -18.18
CA ALA A 313 -14.09 3.57 -16.97
C ALA A 313 -15.37 4.42 -16.90
N GLU A 314 -15.96 4.78 -18.04
CA GLU A 314 -17.16 5.63 -18.14
C GLU A 314 -18.45 4.82 -17.98
N THR A 315 -18.48 3.60 -18.51
CA THR A 315 -19.66 2.73 -18.53
C THR A 315 -19.76 1.80 -17.32
N ILE A 316 -18.65 1.54 -16.61
CA ILE A 316 -18.62 0.68 -15.43
C ILE A 316 -19.70 1.06 -14.40
N PRO A 317 -19.92 2.34 -14.03
CA PRO A 317 -20.97 2.70 -13.09
C PRO A 317 -22.39 2.27 -13.54
N GLU A 318 -22.70 2.39 -14.82
CA GLU A 318 -24.01 1.99 -15.36
C GLU A 318 -24.17 0.47 -15.38
N LEU A 319 -23.14 -0.25 -15.83
CA LEU A 319 -23.11 -1.71 -15.82
C LEU A 319 -23.19 -2.28 -14.41
N ALA A 320 -22.43 -1.71 -13.48
CA ALA A 320 -22.45 -2.08 -12.07
C ALA A 320 -23.85 -1.94 -11.47
N LYS A 321 -24.53 -0.83 -11.77
CA LYS A 321 -25.91 -0.58 -11.32
C LYS A 321 -26.90 -1.65 -11.83
N ALA A 322 -26.72 -2.12 -13.06
CA ALA A 322 -27.57 -3.16 -13.66
C ALA A 322 -27.37 -4.54 -13.01
N CYS A 323 -26.19 -4.81 -12.45
CA CYS A 323 -25.86 -6.08 -11.77
C CYS A 323 -26.17 -6.07 -10.27
N MET A 324 -26.63 -4.95 -9.70
CA MET A 324 -26.86 -4.88 -8.25
C MET A 324 -28.06 -5.74 -7.84
N GLY A 325 -27.83 -6.63 -6.89
CA GLY A 325 -28.85 -7.45 -6.24
C GLY A 325 -28.69 -7.42 -4.72
N SER A 326 -29.65 -7.99 -4.00
CA SER A 326 -29.62 -8.02 -2.52
C SER A 326 -28.44 -8.82 -1.95
N ASN A 327 -27.87 -9.75 -2.72
CA ASN A 327 -26.72 -10.59 -2.32
C ASN A 327 -25.45 -10.35 -3.17
N VAL A 328 -25.46 -9.36 -4.06
CA VAL A 328 -24.35 -9.11 -4.99
C VAL A 328 -23.48 -7.96 -4.48
N HIS A 329 -22.19 -8.22 -4.35
CA HIS A 329 -21.17 -7.21 -4.09
C HIS A 329 -20.39 -6.90 -5.36
N VAL A 330 -20.35 -5.63 -5.75
CA VAL A 330 -19.69 -5.21 -6.99
C VAL A 330 -18.26 -4.73 -6.72
N ILE A 331 -17.30 -5.23 -7.50
CA ILE A 331 -15.90 -4.79 -7.42
C ILE A 331 -15.52 -4.11 -8.73
N GLY A 332 -15.12 -2.84 -8.66
CA GLY A 332 -14.71 -2.08 -9.83
C GLY A 332 -14.21 -0.69 -9.49
N ASN A 333 -13.31 -0.17 -10.33
CA ASN A 333 -12.85 1.21 -10.18
C ASN A 333 -14.00 2.18 -10.51
N LYS A 334 -14.01 3.37 -9.89
CA LYS A 334 -15.05 4.42 -10.03
C LYS A 334 -16.41 4.11 -9.37
N LEU A 335 -16.48 3.16 -8.44
CA LEU A 335 -17.72 2.80 -7.73
C LEU A 335 -17.82 3.35 -6.29
N LYS A 336 -17.08 4.43 -5.96
CA LYS A 336 -16.89 4.89 -4.57
C LYS A 336 -18.20 5.21 -3.83
N ASP A 337 -19.18 5.75 -4.54
CA ASP A 337 -20.44 6.23 -3.95
C ASP A 337 -21.60 5.24 -4.13
N MET A 338 -21.31 4.04 -4.61
CA MET A 338 -22.31 3.01 -4.88
C MET A 338 -22.43 2.05 -3.68
N PRO A 339 -23.66 1.78 -3.18
CA PRO A 339 -23.86 0.84 -2.08
C PRO A 339 -23.41 -0.57 -2.50
N ASN A 340 -22.92 -1.41 -1.56
CA ASN A 340 -22.43 -2.76 -1.86
C ASN A 340 -21.40 -2.81 -3.00
N ALA A 341 -20.61 -1.74 -3.16
CA ALA A 341 -19.54 -1.69 -4.14
C ALA A 341 -18.22 -1.25 -3.53
N THR A 342 -17.12 -1.71 -4.11
CA THR A 342 -15.75 -1.34 -3.72
C THR A 342 -14.85 -1.23 -4.93
N SER A 343 -13.80 -0.42 -4.82
CA SER A 343 -12.67 -0.53 -5.75
C SER A 343 -11.93 -1.85 -5.54
N ALA A 344 -11.21 -2.30 -6.57
CA ALA A 344 -10.34 -3.47 -6.47
C ALA A 344 -9.29 -3.31 -5.36
N TYR A 345 -8.79 -2.09 -5.15
CA TYR A 345 -7.87 -1.79 -4.05
C TYR A 345 -8.54 -1.92 -2.66
N ALA A 346 -9.77 -1.44 -2.51
CA ALA A 346 -10.48 -1.46 -1.23
C ALA A 346 -11.03 -2.85 -0.84
N VAL A 347 -10.94 -3.84 -1.73
CA VAL A 347 -11.32 -5.23 -1.42
C VAL A 347 -10.22 -5.98 -0.67
N ARG A 348 -9.00 -5.45 -0.64
CA ARG A 348 -7.90 -5.91 0.22
C ARG A 348 -8.36 -5.90 1.68
N GLY A 349 -7.95 -6.90 2.46
CA GLY A 349 -8.41 -7.06 3.86
C GLY A 349 -9.91 -7.40 4.09
N ARG A 350 -10.82 -7.20 3.12
CA ARG A 350 -12.24 -7.57 3.31
C ARG A 350 -12.41 -9.08 3.37
N ASN A 351 -12.87 -9.56 4.52
CA ASN A 351 -13.08 -10.98 4.81
C ASN A 351 -14.57 -11.38 4.85
N ASN A 352 -15.50 -10.43 4.76
CA ASN A 352 -16.94 -10.63 4.88
C ASN A 352 -17.65 -10.81 3.53
N LEU A 353 -16.93 -11.26 2.50
CA LEU A 353 -17.43 -11.41 1.13
C LEU A 353 -17.43 -12.87 0.67
N ASP A 354 -17.12 -13.82 1.55
CA ASP A 354 -17.02 -15.25 1.25
C ASP A 354 -18.34 -15.90 0.83
N THR A 355 -19.46 -15.38 1.35
CA THR A 355 -20.83 -15.85 1.03
C THR A 355 -21.59 -14.96 0.05
N ALA A 356 -21.03 -13.82 -0.33
CA ALA A 356 -21.64 -12.88 -1.27
C ALA A 356 -21.34 -13.30 -2.71
N ASP A 357 -22.32 -13.13 -3.60
CA ASP A 357 -22.08 -13.20 -5.04
C ASP A 357 -21.27 -11.97 -5.45
N ILE A 358 -20.27 -12.14 -6.31
CA ILE A 358 -19.37 -11.05 -6.69
C ILE A 358 -19.42 -10.81 -8.19
N THR A 359 -19.69 -9.56 -8.57
CA THR A 359 -19.52 -9.09 -9.95
C THR A 359 -18.31 -8.16 -10.01
N GLN A 360 -17.25 -8.59 -10.69
CA GLN A 360 -16.03 -7.83 -10.88
C GLN A 360 -16.00 -7.17 -12.26
N PHE A 361 -15.70 -5.87 -12.31
CA PHE A 361 -15.45 -5.13 -13.53
C PHE A 361 -13.97 -4.76 -13.66
N VAL A 362 -13.34 -5.17 -14.77
CA VAL A 362 -11.93 -4.87 -15.06
C VAL A 362 -11.82 -4.17 -16.42
N SER A 363 -11.42 -2.89 -16.37
CA SER A 363 -11.13 -2.08 -17.56
C SER A 363 -9.62 -1.91 -17.74
N MET A 364 -9.22 -1.27 -18.84
CA MET A 364 -7.83 -0.88 -19.03
C MET A 364 -7.34 0.03 -17.89
N MET A 365 -6.07 -0.10 -17.54
CA MET A 365 -5.41 0.65 -16.48
C MET A 365 -5.43 2.15 -16.76
N HIS A 366 -5.43 3.00 -15.72
CA HIS A 366 -5.31 4.45 -15.93
C HIS A 366 -4.01 4.78 -16.71
N PRO A 367 -4.00 5.72 -17.68
CA PRO A 367 -2.82 6.00 -18.48
C PRO A 367 -1.54 6.28 -17.68
N ASP A 368 -1.64 7.03 -16.59
CA ASP A 368 -0.47 7.33 -15.74
C ASP A 368 0.06 6.11 -14.99
N GLU A 369 -0.84 5.21 -14.59
CA GLU A 369 -0.44 3.94 -13.97
C GLU A 369 0.19 3.02 -15.04
N TYR A 370 -0.37 2.98 -16.26
CA TYR A 370 0.23 2.25 -17.38
C TYR A 370 1.65 2.74 -17.68
N ARG A 371 1.86 4.07 -17.76
CA ARG A 371 3.18 4.67 -17.95
C ARG A 371 4.17 4.24 -16.86
N LEU A 372 3.75 4.22 -15.59
CA LEU A 372 4.57 3.74 -14.49
C LEU A 372 4.99 2.28 -14.70
N TYR A 373 4.06 1.40 -15.06
CA TYR A 373 4.38 -0.01 -15.32
C TYR A 373 5.29 -0.20 -16.55
N GLN A 374 5.12 0.60 -17.62
CA GLN A 374 6.03 0.57 -18.77
C GLN A 374 7.44 1.07 -18.43
N ALA A 375 7.55 2.10 -17.59
CA ALA A 375 8.83 2.57 -17.08
C ALA A 375 9.52 1.50 -16.22
N LEU A 376 8.75 0.80 -15.38
CA LEU A 376 9.26 -0.32 -14.59
C LEU A 376 9.65 -1.51 -15.46
N ASN A 377 8.88 -1.86 -16.49
CA ASN A 377 9.24 -2.86 -17.49
C ASN A 377 10.62 -2.55 -18.08
N THR A 378 10.80 -1.32 -18.55
CA THR A 378 12.08 -0.86 -19.10
C THR A 378 13.20 -0.99 -18.08
N LYS A 379 13.00 -0.47 -16.86
CA LYS A 379 14.00 -0.49 -15.79
C LYS A 379 14.40 -1.90 -15.38
N LEU A 380 13.47 -2.83 -15.41
CA LEU A 380 13.62 -4.20 -14.91
C LEU A 380 13.91 -5.20 -16.04
N GLY A 381 13.98 -4.76 -17.29
CA GLY A 381 14.19 -5.62 -18.45
C GLY A 381 13.03 -6.59 -18.71
N ARG A 382 11.79 -6.14 -18.48
CA ARG A 382 10.54 -6.91 -18.63
C ARG A 382 9.61 -6.26 -19.65
N ASP A 383 8.55 -6.98 -19.99
CA ASP A 383 7.52 -6.55 -20.94
C ASP A 383 6.10 -6.98 -20.52
N ASP A 384 5.89 -7.35 -19.25
CA ASP A 384 4.67 -8.02 -18.79
C ASP A 384 4.08 -7.49 -17.48
N LEU A 385 4.68 -6.46 -16.86
CA LEU A 385 4.23 -5.99 -15.56
C LEU A 385 2.82 -5.40 -15.58
N CYS A 386 2.38 -4.77 -16.68
CA CYS A 386 1.01 -4.26 -16.77
C CYS A 386 -0.01 -5.41 -16.77
N ARG A 387 0.25 -6.49 -17.53
CA ARG A 387 -0.59 -7.69 -17.55
C ARG A 387 -0.59 -8.38 -16.19
N ILE A 388 0.56 -8.52 -15.54
CA ILE A 388 0.68 -9.11 -14.20
C ILE A 388 -0.14 -8.28 -13.19
N ALA A 389 -0.10 -6.95 -13.24
CA ALA A 389 -0.88 -6.11 -12.34
C ALA A 389 -2.40 -6.32 -12.47
N HIS A 390 -2.90 -6.55 -13.69
CA HIS A 390 -4.30 -6.93 -13.90
C HIS A 390 -4.61 -8.31 -13.32
N VAL A 391 -3.73 -9.29 -13.56
CA VAL A 391 -3.87 -10.64 -13.02
C VAL A 391 -3.89 -10.63 -11.49
N ASP A 392 -3.04 -9.82 -10.87
CA ASP A 392 -3.02 -9.59 -9.43
C ASP A 392 -4.35 -9.03 -8.92
N SER A 393 -4.89 -8.02 -9.60
CA SER A 393 -6.21 -7.43 -9.26
C SER A 393 -7.37 -8.42 -9.44
N ILE A 394 -7.32 -9.27 -10.47
CA ILE A 394 -8.32 -10.33 -10.69
C ILE A 394 -8.23 -11.38 -9.59
N ASN A 395 -7.03 -11.90 -9.35
CA ASN A 395 -6.78 -12.91 -8.31
C ASN A 395 -7.23 -12.44 -6.92
N GLN A 396 -7.01 -11.17 -6.60
CA GLN A 396 -7.36 -10.57 -5.32
C GLN A 396 -8.89 -10.51 -5.09
N SER A 397 -9.64 -10.15 -6.13
CA SER A 397 -11.10 -10.09 -6.12
C SER A 397 -11.71 -11.49 -6.10
N CYS A 398 -11.28 -12.40 -7.00
CA CYS A 398 -11.74 -13.78 -7.01
C CYS A 398 -11.46 -14.49 -5.68
N GLY A 399 -10.31 -14.22 -5.05
CA GLY A 399 -9.96 -14.79 -3.75
C GLY A 399 -10.83 -14.35 -2.57
N ARG A 400 -11.82 -13.46 -2.78
CA ARG A 400 -12.78 -13.10 -1.73
C ARG A 400 -13.80 -14.21 -1.48
N ASN A 401 -14.32 -14.85 -2.54
CA ASN A 401 -15.35 -15.89 -2.45
C ASN A 401 -15.03 -17.19 -3.23
N ARG A 402 -13.87 -17.28 -3.89
CA ARG A 402 -13.38 -18.49 -4.55
C ARG A 402 -12.15 -19.08 -3.87
N GLY A 403 -11.78 -20.30 -4.26
CA GLY A 403 -10.65 -21.05 -3.71
C GLY A 403 -10.96 -21.57 -2.30
N PRO A 404 -10.04 -21.43 -1.32
CA PRO A 404 -10.27 -21.88 0.05
C PRO A 404 -11.48 -21.25 0.76
N ARG A 405 -12.02 -20.15 0.23
CA ARG A 405 -13.21 -19.44 0.74
C ARG A 405 -14.50 -19.79 0.00
N ASN A 406 -14.47 -20.77 -0.91
CA ASN A 406 -15.64 -21.12 -1.71
C ASN A 406 -16.76 -21.69 -0.84
N ALA A 407 -17.75 -20.85 -0.54
CA ALA A 407 -18.95 -21.21 0.20
C ALA A 407 -20.17 -21.44 -0.72
N GLY A 408 -19.94 -21.62 -2.02
CA GLY A 408 -20.99 -21.81 -3.03
C GLY A 408 -21.51 -20.53 -3.69
N ALA A 409 -20.99 -19.36 -3.33
CA ALA A 409 -21.34 -18.08 -3.96
C ALA A 409 -20.82 -17.98 -5.41
N GLU A 410 -21.45 -17.14 -6.23
CA GLU A 410 -21.07 -16.92 -7.62
C GLU A 410 -20.00 -15.83 -7.79
N HIS A 411 -19.25 -15.89 -8.89
CA HIS A 411 -18.23 -14.91 -9.22
C HIS A 411 -18.20 -14.70 -10.74
N GLU A 412 -18.57 -13.49 -11.15
CA GLU A 412 -18.60 -13.05 -12.53
C GLU A 412 -17.53 -11.99 -12.77
N LEU A 413 -16.77 -12.13 -13.85
CA LEU A 413 -15.77 -11.18 -14.30
C LEU A 413 -16.21 -10.56 -15.63
N HIS A 414 -16.55 -9.27 -15.59
CA HIS A 414 -16.76 -8.45 -16.77
C HIS A 414 -15.45 -7.73 -17.10
N ILE A 415 -14.87 -8.05 -18.25
CA ILE A 415 -13.55 -7.55 -18.64
C ILE A 415 -13.59 -6.86 -19.99
N ASN A 416 -12.85 -5.76 -20.12
CA ASN A 416 -12.66 -5.10 -21.39
C ASN A 416 -12.08 -6.08 -22.43
N LEU A 417 -12.66 -6.13 -23.64
CA LEU A 417 -12.26 -7.09 -24.68
C LEU A 417 -10.79 -6.97 -25.10
N THR A 418 -10.24 -5.75 -25.17
CA THR A 418 -8.81 -5.53 -25.51
C THR A 418 -7.92 -6.10 -24.40
N LEU A 419 -8.26 -5.82 -23.15
CA LEU A 419 -7.53 -6.36 -22.00
C LEU A 419 -7.63 -7.89 -21.92
N PHE A 420 -8.82 -8.45 -22.14
CA PHE A 420 -9.03 -9.91 -22.18
C PHE A 420 -8.09 -10.56 -23.20
N ARG A 421 -8.01 -10.01 -24.42
CA ARG A 421 -7.11 -10.51 -25.47
C ARG A 421 -5.65 -10.39 -25.07
N ALA A 422 -5.25 -9.29 -24.46
CA ALA A 422 -3.88 -9.06 -23.98
C ALA A 422 -3.44 -10.09 -22.93
N ILE A 423 -4.31 -10.40 -21.96
CA ILE A 423 -4.05 -11.41 -20.93
C ILE A 423 -4.06 -12.82 -21.55
N HIS A 424 -5.10 -13.14 -22.32
CA HIS A 424 -5.28 -14.48 -22.90
C HIS A 424 -4.19 -14.86 -23.91
N ALA A 425 -3.62 -13.88 -24.63
CA ALA A 425 -2.51 -14.11 -25.55
C ALA A 425 -1.15 -14.28 -24.85
N CYS A 426 -1.08 -14.11 -23.52
CA CYS A 426 0.15 -14.14 -22.75
C CYS A 426 0.21 -15.39 -21.85
N PRO A 427 1.02 -16.42 -22.19
CA PRO A 427 1.13 -17.62 -21.37
C PRO A 427 1.54 -17.34 -19.93
N SER A 428 2.50 -16.44 -19.69
CA SER A 428 2.93 -16.11 -18.32
C SER A 428 1.81 -15.46 -17.50
N ALA A 429 1.02 -14.57 -18.08
CA ALA A 429 -0.15 -13.98 -17.40
C ALA A 429 -1.22 -15.05 -17.08
N MET A 430 -1.45 -15.99 -18.00
CA MET A 430 -2.37 -17.12 -17.78
C MET A 430 -1.88 -18.12 -16.74
N ASP A 431 -0.57 -18.28 -16.58
CA ASP A 431 0.04 -19.09 -15.53
C ASP A 431 -0.08 -18.43 -14.15
N GLU A 432 -0.04 -17.10 -14.09
CA GLU A 432 -0.24 -16.29 -12.88
C GLU A 432 -1.71 -16.23 -12.43
N LEU A 433 -2.67 -16.46 -13.33
CA LEU A 433 -4.09 -16.57 -12.98
C LEU A 433 -4.36 -17.81 -12.13
N ARG A 434 -4.89 -17.60 -10.92
CA ARG A 434 -5.19 -18.68 -9.96
C ARG A 434 -6.53 -19.37 -10.23
N TYR A 435 -7.34 -18.80 -11.11
CA TYR A 435 -8.70 -19.23 -11.41
C TYR A 435 -8.81 -19.62 -12.88
N ARG A 436 -9.66 -20.59 -13.18
CA ARG A 436 -9.95 -21.00 -14.55
C ARG A 436 -11.09 -20.15 -15.09
N TRP A 437 -10.90 -19.60 -16.28
CA TRP A 437 -11.91 -18.78 -16.95
C TRP A 437 -12.88 -19.65 -17.73
N ARG A 438 -14.17 -19.48 -17.45
CA ARG A 438 -15.27 -20.01 -18.26
C ARG A 438 -15.85 -18.86 -19.07
N LEU A 439 -15.44 -18.77 -20.33
CA LEU A 439 -15.87 -17.69 -21.21
C LEU A 439 -17.37 -17.84 -21.52
N GLN A 440 -18.14 -16.84 -21.12
CA GLN A 440 -19.55 -16.72 -21.47
C GLN A 440 -19.67 -15.89 -22.74
N MET A 441 -20.02 -16.56 -23.85
CA MET A 441 -20.31 -15.89 -25.11
C MET A 441 -21.77 -15.45 -25.16
N ASP A 442 -22.01 -14.18 -25.48
CA ASP A 442 -23.35 -13.70 -25.81
C ASP A 442 -23.86 -14.31 -27.14
N GLU A 443 -25.16 -14.19 -27.41
CA GLU A 443 -25.78 -14.76 -28.62
C GLU A 443 -25.17 -14.22 -29.93
N ASN A 444 -24.77 -12.94 -29.96
CA ASN A 444 -24.16 -12.32 -31.13
C ASN A 444 -22.73 -12.85 -31.35
N GLN A 445 -21.96 -13.07 -30.28
CA GLN A 445 -20.64 -13.67 -30.31
C GLN A 445 -20.71 -15.13 -30.75
N ARG A 446 -21.68 -15.90 -30.25
CA ARG A 446 -21.93 -17.28 -30.71
C ARG A 446 -22.29 -17.32 -32.20
N ARG A 447 -23.09 -16.36 -32.67
CA ARG A 447 -23.49 -16.25 -34.07
C ARG A 447 -22.32 -15.85 -34.98
N ASN A 448 -21.47 -14.93 -34.55
CA ASN A 448 -20.27 -14.54 -35.31
C ASN A 448 -19.22 -15.65 -35.36
N ALA A 449 -19.02 -16.39 -34.26
CA ALA A 449 -18.12 -17.54 -34.23
C ALA A 449 -18.58 -18.68 -35.15
N ARG A 450 -19.89 -18.85 -35.34
CA ARG A 450 -20.46 -19.83 -36.29
C ARG A 450 -20.34 -19.42 -37.76
N ASN A 451 -20.25 -18.12 -38.04
CA ASN A 451 -20.23 -17.57 -39.40
C ASN A 451 -18.82 -17.26 -39.92
N GLY A 452 -17.79 -17.34 -39.08
CA GLY A 452 -16.40 -17.02 -39.42
C GLY A 452 -15.43 -18.20 -39.37
N GLY A 453 -15.95 -19.44 -39.44
CA GLY A 453 -15.17 -20.69 -39.47
C GLY A 453 -14.92 -21.19 -40.87
#